data_AF-A0A1J4V873-F1
#
_entry.id   AF-A0A1J4V873-F1
#
_cell.length_a   1.000
_cell.length_b   1.000
_cell.length_c   1.000
_cell.angle_alpha   90.00
_cell.angle_beta   90.00
_cell.angle_gamma   90.00
#
_symmetry.space_group_name_H-M   'P 1'
#
loop_
_entity.id
_entity.type
_entity.pdbx_description
1 polymer ?
#
loop_
_entity_poly.entity_id
_entity_poly.type
_entity_poly.pdbx_seq_one_letter_code
_entity_poly.pdbx_strand_id
1 'polypeptide(L)'
;MNEKFKNKIRSLREEHFPGRSIRSLDKELELYFGKHFYAYLSKVEAGALPSLDFIKKVKEAYSLSVDEYEDLVQAYFKQKFEDEIISESQRSGITLRPDPLVFRKVNKKKSL
;
A
#
# COMPACT_ATOMS: atom_id res chain seq x y z
N MET A 1 1.07 14.05 5.35
CA MET A 1 1.63 13.63 4.04
C MET A 1 1.08 12.25 3.75
N ASN A 2 0.71 11.93 2.50
CA ASN A 2 0.28 10.58 2.14
C ASN A 2 1.52 9.66 2.20
N GLU A 3 1.70 8.96 3.32
CA GLU A 3 2.74 7.95 3.47
C GLU A 3 2.39 6.74 2.60
N LYS A 4 2.76 6.83 1.32
CA LYS A 4 2.63 5.72 0.38
C LYS A 4 3.54 4.58 0.83
N PHE A 5 3.11 3.34 0.62
CA PHE A 5 3.88 2.14 0.96
C PHE A 5 5.31 2.17 0.41
N LYS A 6 5.49 2.71 -0.79
CA LYS A 6 6.82 2.88 -1.41
C LYS A 6 7.80 3.69 -0.55
N ASN A 7 7.31 4.70 0.17
CA ASN A 7 8.14 5.51 1.05
C ASN A 7 8.51 4.71 2.30
N LYS A 8 7.58 3.94 2.87
CA LYS A 8 7.84 3.06 4.02
C LYS A 8 8.88 2.00 3.70
N ILE A 9 8.77 1.31 2.56
CA ILE A 9 9.79 0.34 2.09
C ILE A 9 11.17 1.00 1.94
N ARG A 10 11.22 2.19 1.33
CA ARG A 10 12.49 2.90 1.14
C ARG A 10 13.11 3.32 2.47
N SER A 11 12.32 3.84 3.40
CA SER A 11 12.77 4.23 4.74
C SER A 11 13.29 3.01 5.51
N LEU A 12 12.56 1.90 5.51
CA LEU A 12 13.01 0.64 6.13
C LEU A 12 14.33 0.15 5.53
N ARG A 13 14.50 0.22 4.21
CA ARG A 13 15.78 -0.15 3.60
C ARG A 13 16.92 0.74 4.11
N GLU A 14 16.71 2.04 4.23
CA GLU A 14 17.75 2.98 4.64
C GLU A 14 18.08 2.86 6.14
N GLU A 15 17.10 2.51 6.98
CA GLU A 15 17.30 2.25 8.41
C GLU A 15 18.14 0.98 8.64
N HIS A 16 17.81 -0.10 7.92
CA HIS A 16 18.49 -1.39 8.07
C HIS A 16 19.80 -1.48 7.28
N PHE A 17 19.91 -0.75 6.17
CA PHE A 17 21.06 -0.75 5.27
C PHE A 17 21.48 0.68 4.88
N PRO A 18 22.00 1.48 5.83
CA PRO A 18 22.30 2.89 5.61
C PRO A 18 23.38 3.08 4.54
N GLY A 19 23.12 3.97 3.58
CA GLY A 19 24.04 4.31 2.50
C GLY A 19 24.25 3.22 1.45
N ARG A 20 23.53 2.09 1.54
CA ARG A 20 23.67 0.98 0.60
C ARG A 20 22.66 1.07 -0.53
N SER A 21 23.15 1.00 -1.76
CA SER A 21 22.30 0.91 -2.94
C SER A 21 21.57 -0.44 -3.00
N ILE A 22 20.40 -0.46 -3.66
CA ILE A 22 19.65 -1.70 -3.90
C ILE A 22 20.49 -2.75 -4.64
N ARG A 23 21.39 -2.32 -5.55
CA ARG A 23 22.29 -3.23 -6.28
C ARG A 23 23.36 -3.86 -5.39
N SER A 24 23.89 -3.11 -4.41
CA SER A 24 24.87 -3.66 -3.47
C SER A 24 24.24 -4.69 -2.52
N LEU A 25 22.94 -4.57 -2.26
CA LEU A 25 22.19 -5.51 -1.42
C LEU A 25 21.79 -6.79 -2.16
N ASP A 26 21.98 -6.87 -3.48
CA ASP A 26 21.56 -8.02 -4.29
C ASP A 26 22.13 -9.33 -3.73
N LYS A 27 23.44 -9.38 -3.44
CA LYS A 27 24.10 -10.58 -2.89
C LYS A 27 23.62 -10.98 -1.50
N GLU A 28 23.29 -10.01 -0.65
CA GLU A 28 22.86 -10.27 0.74
C GLU A 28 21.40 -10.73 0.78
N LEU A 29 20.57 -10.17 -0.11
CA LEU A 29 19.14 -10.44 -0.17
C LEU A 29 18.79 -11.59 -1.14
N GLU A 30 19.73 -12.03 -1.99
CA GLU A 30 19.53 -13.14 -2.95
C GLU A 30 19.08 -14.43 -2.26
N LEU A 31 19.56 -14.70 -1.04
CA LEU A 31 19.18 -15.89 -0.27
C LEU A 31 17.68 -15.92 0.05
N TYR A 32 17.07 -14.76 0.28
CA TYR A 32 15.67 -14.63 0.70
C TYR A 32 14.72 -14.44 -0.48
N PHE A 33 15.16 -13.71 -1.50
CA PHE A 33 14.30 -13.28 -2.60
C PHE A 33 14.63 -13.91 -3.96
N GLY A 34 15.80 -14.56 -4.08
CA GLY A 34 16.29 -15.13 -5.32
C GLY A 34 16.98 -14.11 -6.24
N LYS A 35 17.36 -14.58 -7.43
CA LYS A 35 18.11 -13.81 -8.42
C LYS A 35 17.32 -12.59 -8.92
N HIS A 36 18.05 -11.51 -9.22
CA HIS A 36 17.51 -10.26 -9.77
C HIS A 36 16.50 -9.53 -8.86
N PHE A 37 16.59 -9.75 -7.55
CA PHE A 37 15.71 -9.10 -6.59
C PHE A 37 15.78 -7.58 -6.65
N TYR A 38 16.96 -7.02 -6.91
CA TYR A 38 17.17 -5.57 -7.02
C TYR A 38 16.17 -4.90 -7.99
N ALA A 39 15.82 -5.58 -9.09
CA ALA A 39 14.90 -5.04 -10.09
C ALA A 39 13.45 -5.03 -9.57
N TYR A 40 13.07 -6.05 -8.79
CA TYR A 40 11.76 -6.12 -8.17
C TYR A 40 11.62 -5.07 -7.06
N LEU A 41 12.60 -4.97 -6.16
CA LEU A 41 12.62 -3.95 -5.12
C LEU A 41 12.59 -2.53 -5.70
N SER A 42 13.31 -2.29 -6.80
CA SER A 42 13.27 -1.01 -7.51
C SER A 42 11.88 -0.67 -8.05
N LYS A 43 11.09 -1.65 -8.51
CA LYS A 43 9.70 -1.43 -8.94
C LYS A 43 8.80 -1.09 -7.76
N VAL A 44 9.00 -1.74 -6.62
CA VAL A 44 8.26 -1.47 -5.39
C VAL A 44 8.54 -0.06 -4.89
N GLU A 45 9.81 0.34 -4.83
CA GLU A 45 10.19 1.71 -4.46
C GLU A 45 9.70 2.77 -5.46
N ALA A 46 9.48 2.40 -6.72
CA ALA A 46 8.86 3.28 -7.71
C ALA A 46 7.33 3.46 -7.48
N GLY A 47 6.70 2.55 -6.75
CA GLY A 47 5.27 2.61 -6.40
C GLY A 47 4.46 1.37 -6.78
N ALA A 48 5.08 0.33 -7.34
CA ALA A 48 4.37 -0.92 -7.60
C ALA A 48 3.98 -1.61 -6.29
N LEU A 49 2.73 -2.03 -6.16
CA LEU A 49 2.27 -2.79 -5.01
C LEU A 49 2.78 -4.25 -5.13
N PRO A 50 3.56 -4.76 -4.16
CA PRO A 50 4.08 -6.12 -4.22
C PRO A 50 3.04 -7.17 -3.80
N SER A 51 3.41 -8.45 -3.89
CA SER A 51 2.62 -9.55 -3.32
C SER A 51 2.75 -9.61 -1.80
N LEU A 52 1.80 -10.27 -1.12
CA LEU A 52 1.88 -10.52 0.33
C LEU A 52 3.10 -11.37 0.71
N ASP A 53 3.51 -12.30 -0.17
CA ASP A 53 4.70 -13.13 0.02
C ASP A 53 5.98 -12.28 0.15
N PHE A 54 6.08 -11.22 -0.64
CA PHE A 54 7.20 -10.28 -0.55
C PHE A 54 7.27 -9.60 0.82
N ILE A 55 6.14 -9.22 1.42
CA ILE A 55 6.13 -8.59 2.76
C ILE A 55 6.69 -9.55 3.82
N LYS A 56 6.33 -10.84 3.72
CA LYS A 56 6.88 -11.88 4.62
C LYS A 56 8.39 -12.02 4.44
N LYS A 57 8.86 -12.05 3.20
CA LYS A 57 10.29 -12.11 2.90
C LYS A 57 11.05 -10.87 3.38
N VAL A 58 10.46 -9.68 3.30
CA VAL A 58 11.05 -8.45 3.86
C VAL A 58 11.22 -8.55 5.37
N LYS A 59 10.23 -9.10 6.10
CA LYS A 59 10.34 -9.35 7.54
C LYS A 59 11.58 -10.17 7.88
N GLU A 60 11.78 -11.27 7.17
CA GLU A 60 12.90 -12.19 7.41
C GLU A 60 14.23 -11.58 6.97
N ALA A 61 14.28 -11.00 5.78
CA ALA A 61 15.51 -10.50 5.19
C ALA A 61 16.04 -9.25 5.90
N TYR A 62 15.15 -8.38 6.41
CA TYR A 62 15.54 -7.16 7.12
C TYR A 62 15.55 -7.41 8.63
N SER A 63 15.23 -8.63 9.08
CA SER A 63 15.11 -8.96 10.51
C SER A 63 14.24 -7.96 11.29
N LEU A 64 13.09 -7.63 10.70
CA LEU A 64 12.19 -6.61 11.27
C LEU A 64 11.67 -7.03 12.65
N SER A 65 11.60 -6.05 13.55
CA SER A 65 10.84 -6.17 14.79
C SER A 65 9.35 -6.35 14.52
N VAL A 66 8.61 -6.74 15.57
CA VAL A 66 7.15 -6.90 15.49
C VAL A 66 6.49 -5.57 15.10
N ASP A 67 6.92 -4.48 15.73
CA ASP A 67 6.36 -3.14 15.51
C ASP A 67 6.62 -2.66 14.07
N GLU A 68 7.85 -2.81 13.57
CA GLU A 68 8.19 -2.46 12.18
C GLU A 68 7.40 -3.29 11.16
N TYR A 69 7.16 -4.56 11.46
CA TYR A 69 6.40 -5.44 10.59
C TYR A 69 4.91 -5.06 10.57
N GLU A 70 4.32 -4.76 11.72
CA GLU A 70 2.94 -4.29 11.81
C GLU A 70 2.74 -2.99 11.03
N ASP A 71 3.64 -2.03 11.21
CA ASP A 71 3.65 -0.78 10.47
C ASP A 71 3.71 -1.00 8.95
N LEU A 72 4.59 -1.90 8.49
CA LEU A 72 4.74 -2.23 7.07
C LEU A 72 3.45 -2.85 6.50
N VAL A 73 2.83 -3.75 7.25
CA VAL A 73 1.58 -4.41 6.88
C VAL A 73 0.43 -3.40 6.82
N GLN A 74 0.32 -2.50 7.79
CA GLN A 74 -0.69 -1.44 7.79
C GLN A 74 -0.53 -0.53 6.57
N ALA A 75 0.70 -0.10 6.26
CA ALA A 75 0.98 0.71 5.09
C ALA A 75 0.62 -0.01 3.78
N TYR A 76 0.87 -1.32 3.71
CA TYR A 76 0.53 -2.13 2.55
C TYR A 76 -0.98 -2.21 2.32
N PHE A 77 -1.75 -2.57 3.35
CA PHE A 77 -3.20 -2.71 3.23
C PHE A 77 -3.85 -1.37 2.95
N LYS A 78 -3.40 -0.29 3.60
CA LYS A 78 -3.88 1.06 3.32
C LYS A 78 -3.74 1.42 1.84
N GLN A 79 -2.55 1.20 1.26
CA GLN A 79 -2.35 1.47 -0.16
C GLN A 79 -3.18 0.54 -1.05
N LYS A 80 -3.30 -0.75 -0.70
CA LYS A 80 -4.12 -1.70 -1.45
C LYS A 80 -5.59 -1.27 -1.51
N PHE A 81 -6.15 -0.84 -0.38
CA PHE A 81 -7.52 -0.33 -0.32
C PHE A 81 -7.68 0.98 -1.10
N GLU A 82 -6.73 1.92 -1.00
CA GLU A 82 -6.76 3.15 -1.79
C GLU A 82 -6.73 2.85 -3.30
N ASP A 83 -5.86 1.95 -3.74
CA ASP A 83 -5.75 1.55 -5.15
C ASP A 83 -7.03 0.84 -5.64
N GLU A 84 -7.66 -0.01 -4.81
CA GLU A 84 -8.93 -0.66 -5.11
C GLU A 84 -10.08 0.36 -5.25
N ILE A 85 -10.24 1.28 -4.28
CA ILE A 85 -11.24 2.35 -4.30
C ILE A 85 -11.08 3.23 -5.55
N ILE A 86 -9.83 3.61 -5.88
CA ILE A 86 -9.55 4.41 -7.08
C ILE A 86 -9.91 3.61 -8.34
N SER A 87 -9.55 2.32 -8.39
CA SER A 87 -9.87 1.47 -9.54
C SER A 87 -11.39 1.27 -9.74
N GLU A 88 -12.16 1.16 -8.66
CA GLU A 88 -13.61 1.04 -8.69
C GLU A 88 -14.28 2.37 -9.09
N SER A 89 -13.78 3.50 -8.58
CA SER A 89 -14.26 4.83 -8.98
C SER A 89 -14.03 5.12 -10.47
N GLN A 90 -12.90 4.64 -11.02
CA GLN A 90 -12.58 4.77 -12.44
C GLN A 90 -13.40 3.82 -13.32
N ARG A 91 -13.67 2.58 -12.86
CA ARG A 91 -14.49 1.61 -13.59
C ARG A 91 -15.97 1.94 -13.60
N SER A 92 -16.47 2.56 -12.53
CA SER A 92 -17.89 2.88 -12.39
C SER A 92 -18.28 4.19 -13.06
N GLY A 93 -17.34 5.12 -13.32
CA GLY A 93 -17.68 6.46 -13.81
C GLY A 93 -18.58 7.24 -12.85
N ILE A 94 -18.71 6.77 -11.60
CA ILE A 94 -19.56 7.38 -10.59
C ILE A 94 -18.70 8.40 -9.86
N THR A 95 -18.83 9.67 -10.26
CA THR A 95 -18.64 10.77 -9.32
C THR A 95 -19.52 10.49 -8.11
N LEU A 96 -18.91 10.09 -6.99
CA LEU A 96 -19.55 10.04 -5.67
C LEU A 96 -19.89 11.47 -5.26
N ARG A 97 -20.90 12.06 -5.91
CA ARG A 97 -21.62 13.18 -5.32
C ARG A 97 -22.50 12.54 -4.25
N PRO A 98 -22.37 12.93 -2.97
CA PRO A 98 -23.36 12.54 -1.98
C PRO A 98 -24.68 13.14 -2.46
N ASP A 99 -25.59 12.29 -2.95
CA ASP A 99 -26.92 12.74 -3.33
C ASP A 99 -27.55 13.37 -2.09
N PRO A 100 -27.98 14.64 -2.15
CA PRO A 100 -28.63 15.27 -1.01
C PRO A 100 -29.88 14.46 -0.68
N LEU A 101 -29.99 14.02 0.58
CA LEU A 101 -31.18 13.36 1.11
C LEU A 101 -32.38 14.28 0.92
N VAL A 102 -33.12 14.09 -0.18
CA VAL A 102 -34.37 14.79 -0.42
C VAL A 102 -35.42 14.17 0.47
N PHE A 103 -35.55 14.69 1.69
CA PHE A 103 -36.70 14.44 2.54
C PHE A 103 -37.95 14.98 1.84
N ARG A 104 -38.64 14.14 1.07
CA ARG A 104 -39.96 14.47 0.53
C ARG A 104 -40.90 14.69 1.71
N LYS A 105 -41.28 15.94 1.93
CA LYS A 105 -42.35 16.33 2.86
C LYS A 105 -43.65 15.69 2.37
N VAL A 106 -44.13 14.65 3.06
CA VAL A 106 -45.41 14.00 2.74
C VAL A 106 -46.53 14.96 3.15
N ASN A 107 -47.19 15.57 2.18
CA ASN A 107 -48.41 16.33 2.44
C ASN A 107 -49.51 15.34 2.83
N LYS A 108 -49.83 15.28 4.14
CA LYS A 108 -51.06 14.65 4.64
C LYS A 108 -52.24 15.31 3.95
N LYS A 109 -52.96 14.57 3.11
CA LYS A 109 -54.33 14.94 2.71
C LYS A 109 -55.17 14.97 3.99
N LYS A 110 -55.76 16.13 4.31
CA LYS A 110 -56.85 16.22 5.29
C LYS A 110 -58.01 15.41 4.74
N SER A 111 -58.40 14.35 5.45
CA SER A 111 -59.66 13.67 5.24
C SER A 111 -60.73 14.34 6.11
N LEU A 112 -61.86 14.61 5.45
CA LEU A 112 -63.16 15.10 5.94
C LEU A 112 -63.23 16.61 6.22
#